data_AF-Q8PUS0-F1
#
_entry.id   AF-Q8PUS0-F1
#
_cell.length_a   1.000
_cell.length_b   1.000
_cell.length_c   1.000
_cell.angle_alpha   90.00
_cell.angle_beta   90.00
_cell.angle_gamma   90.00
#
_symmetry.space_group_name_H-M   'P 1'
#
loop_
_entity.id
_entity.type
_entity.pdbx_description
1 polymer ?
#
loop_
_entity_poly.entity_id
_entity_poly.type
_entity_poly.pdbx_seq_one_letter_code
_entity_poly.pdbx_strand_id
1 'polypeptide(L)'
;MLKMTESPNETKLVNFAMANGTRRKIINFLADGYRSTGEIGEIVEKVALDFHLKILKDAGLIELEEETVKLSEYGKNFLKGKKETNPEETTDFSQSKPIEIVSIRQVLPCIADASRLRISSNITPPPGRVLKLLEPLFQRSSYSDRKNSLIIQKGEIITTIYGSGKVSIRMVKNENEAKEELERLKSIINEAIAKGEAPAPREKVKVNLMEIYKHLPQTNCGRCGEQGCYSFAIKLMARQAALELCTPLKEPEYANNQEHLEVLVNYI
;
A
#
# COMPACT_ATOMS: atom_id res chain seq x y z
N MET A 1 -24.76 26.04 20.02
CA MET A 1 -23.92 25.97 18.79
C MET A 1 -24.44 24.82 17.95
N LEU A 2 -25.10 25.12 16.84
CA LEU A 2 -25.87 24.17 16.02
C LEU A 2 -24.91 23.17 15.36
N LYS A 3 -25.04 21.88 15.70
CA LYS A 3 -24.49 20.78 14.90
C LYS A 3 -25.28 20.74 13.59
N MET A 4 -24.68 21.21 12.50
CA MET A 4 -25.21 20.97 11.17
C MET A 4 -25.09 19.47 10.89
N THR A 5 -26.23 18.79 10.82
CA THR A 5 -26.33 17.41 10.36
C THR A 5 -26.12 17.40 8.85
N GLU A 6 -24.97 16.92 8.37
CA GLU A 6 -24.72 16.74 6.94
C GLU A 6 -25.75 15.78 6.34
N SER A 7 -26.42 16.18 5.26
CA SER A 7 -27.42 15.34 4.62
C SER A 7 -26.75 14.25 3.77
N PRO A 8 -27.30 13.03 3.67
CA PRO A 8 -26.72 11.93 2.89
C PRO A 8 -26.55 12.21 1.39
N ASN A 9 -27.29 13.20 0.85
CA ASN A 9 -27.20 13.59 -0.56
C ASN A 9 -26.00 14.52 -0.83
N GLU A 10 -25.63 15.38 0.12
CA GLU A 10 -24.46 16.26 0.00
C GLU A 10 -23.16 15.44 -0.04
N THR A 11 -23.03 14.41 0.80
CA THR A 11 -21.84 13.55 0.83
C THR A 11 -21.61 12.79 -0.50
N LYS A 12 -22.69 12.37 -1.19
CA LYS A 12 -22.57 11.66 -2.49
C LYS A 12 -22.08 12.60 -3.60
N LEU A 13 -22.61 13.81 -3.67
CA LEU A 13 -22.22 14.81 -4.66
C LEU A 13 -20.78 15.27 -4.47
N VAL A 14 -20.36 15.47 -3.22
CA VAL A 14 -18.97 15.81 -2.87
C VAL A 14 -18.01 14.68 -3.26
N ASN A 15 -18.36 13.43 -2.97
CA ASN A 15 -17.54 12.27 -3.37
C ASN A 15 -17.43 12.15 -4.90
N PHE A 16 -18.53 12.36 -5.62
CA PHE A 16 -18.53 12.37 -7.09
C PHE A 16 -17.67 13.52 -7.64
N ALA A 17 -17.79 14.73 -7.07
CA ALA A 17 -16.98 15.88 -7.44
C ALA A 17 -15.49 15.60 -7.22
N MET A 18 -15.10 15.04 -6.07
CA MET A 18 -13.69 14.86 -5.71
C MET A 18 -13.05 13.59 -6.27
N ALA A 19 -13.80 12.68 -6.88
CA ALA A 19 -13.25 11.51 -7.59
C ALA A 19 -12.43 11.91 -8.84
N ASN A 20 -12.75 13.04 -9.49
CA ASN A 20 -12.10 13.49 -10.71
C ASN A 20 -10.78 14.24 -10.41
N GLY A 21 -9.75 14.03 -11.25
CA GLY A 21 -8.42 14.63 -11.06
C GLY A 21 -8.39 16.14 -11.35
N THR A 22 -9.05 16.58 -12.41
CA THR A 22 -9.13 17.99 -12.83
C THR A 22 -9.79 18.84 -11.75
N ARG A 23 -10.95 18.41 -11.23
CA ARG A 23 -11.66 19.12 -10.14
C ARG A 23 -10.82 19.22 -8.85
N ARG A 24 -10.01 18.19 -8.55
CA ARG A 24 -9.06 18.24 -7.42
C ARG A 24 -7.96 19.28 -7.63
N LYS A 25 -7.44 19.42 -8.85
CA LYS A 25 -6.45 20.46 -9.18
C LYS A 25 -7.03 21.86 -8.97
N ILE A 26 -8.25 22.10 -9.44
CA ILE A 26 -8.97 23.37 -9.24
C ILE A 26 -9.12 23.67 -7.74
N ILE A 27 -9.66 22.73 -6.96
CA ILE A 27 -9.86 22.91 -5.51
C ILE A 27 -8.55 23.20 -4.77
N ASN A 28 -7.46 22.52 -5.12
CA ASN A 28 -6.14 22.78 -4.52
C ASN A 28 -5.59 24.15 -4.91
N PHE A 29 -5.78 24.59 -6.16
CA PHE A 29 -5.34 25.90 -6.63
C PHE A 29 -6.08 27.05 -5.93
N LEU A 30 -7.35 26.83 -5.56
CA LEU A 30 -8.16 27.76 -4.78
C LEU A 30 -7.84 27.74 -3.27
N ALA A 31 -6.98 26.84 -2.80
CA ALA A 31 -6.60 26.79 -1.39
C ALA A 31 -5.82 28.03 -0.94
N ASP A 32 -5.21 28.73 -1.90
CA ASP A 32 -4.37 29.91 -1.71
C ASP A 32 -5.13 31.21 -2.07
N GLY A 33 -6.46 31.19 -1.99
CA GLY A 33 -7.34 32.36 -2.17
C GLY A 33 -8.29 32.25 -3.38
N TYR A 34 -8.93 33.38 -3.70
CA TYR A 34 -9.77 33.46 -4.90
C TYR A 34 -8.90 33.48 -6.17
N ARG A 35 -9.45 32.98 -7.28
CA ARG A 35 -8.81 32.95 -8.60
C ARG A 35 -9.82 33.28 -9.68
N SER A 36 -9.36 33.92 -10.75
CA SER A 36 -10.19 34.12 -11.94
C SER A 36 -10.41 32.81 -12.70
N THR A 37 -11.52 32.71 -13.43
CA THR A 37 -11.77 31.58 -14.34
C THR A 37 -10.68 31.44 -15.41
N GLY A 38 -10.08 32.55 -15.84
CA GLY A 38 -8.93 32.60 -16.73
C GLY A 38 -7.71 31.88 -16.18
N GLU A 39 -7.29 32.21 -14.95
CA GLU A 39 -6.16 31.56 -14.27
C GLU A 39 -6.40 30.06 -14.04
N ILE A 40 -7.64 29.68 -13.74
CA ILE A 40 -7.99 28.27 -13.59
C ILE A 40 -7.88 27.55 -14.95
N GLY A 41 -8.29 28.19 -16.04
CA GLY A 41 -8.17 27.66 -17.40
C GLY A 41 -6.74 27.51 -17.92
N GLU A 42 -5.73 28.04 -17.22
CA GLU A 42 -4.32 27.79 -17.54
C GLU A 42 -3.80 26.47 -16.95
N ILE A 43 -4.35 26.04 -15.82
CA ILE A 43 -3.93 24.82 -15.11
C ILE A 43 -4.76 23.58 -15.48
N VAL A 44 -5.90 23.77 -16.14
CA VAL A 44 -6.77 22.70 -16.63
C VAL A 44 -7.17 22.96 -18.08
N GLU A 45 -7.46 21.90 -18.83
CA GLU A 45 -7.97 22.04 -20.20
C GLU A 45 -9.20 22.96 -20.21
N LYS A 46 -9.14 24.05 -21.01
CA LYS A 46 -10.23 25.04 -21.12
C LYS A 46 -11.53 24.39 -21.60
N VAL A 47 -11.41 23.33 -22.38
CA VAL A 47 -12.55 22.53 -22.85
C VAL A 47 -13.21 21.88 -21.63
N ALA A 48 -14.45 22.28 -21.35
CA ALA A 48 -15.26 21.83 -20.21
C ALA A 48 -14.88 22.38 -18.81
N LEU A 49 -14.13 23.50 -18.73
CA LEU A 49 -13.91 24.20 -17.45
C LEU A 49 -15.24 24.56 -16.76
N ASP A 50 -16.19 25.11 -17.49
CA ASP A 50 -17.51 25.50 -16.96
C ASP A 50 -18.26 24.31 -16.37
N PHE A 51 -18.13 23.13 -16.98
CA PHE A 51 -18.74 21.91 -16.48
C PHE A 51 -18.09 21.45 -15.16
N HIS A 52 -16.77 21.57 -15.04
CA HIS A 52 -16.06 21.27 -13.81
C HIS A 52 -16.42 22.23 -12.68
N LEU A 53 -16.48 23.54 -12.96
CA LEU A 53 -16.88 24.56 -11.99
C LEU A 53 -18.33 24.35 -11.56
N LYS A 54 -19.24 24.04 -12.49
CA LYS A 54 -20.64 23.75 -12.16
C LYS A 54 -20.77 22.58 -11.18
N ILE A 55 -20.07 21.46 -11.42
CA ILE A 55 -20.11 20.31 -10.51
C ILE A 55 -19.57 20.65 -9.12
N LEU A 56 -18.48 21.44 -9.05
CA LEU A 56 -17.91 21.85 -7.77
C LEU A 56 -18.84 22.79 -7.00
N LYS A 57 -19.56 23.68 -7.71
CA LYS A 57 -20.58 24.55 -7.15
C LYS A 57 -21.80 23.76 -6.66
N ASP A 58 -22.30 22.83 -7.46
CA ASP A 58 -23.45 21.98 -7.12
C ASP A 58 -23.13 21.07 -5.91
N ALA A 59 -21.86 20.70 -5.73
CA ALA A 59 -21.36 19.99 -4.56
C ALA A 59 -21.09 20.91 -3.35
N GLY A 60 -21.35 22.21 -3.46
CA GLY A 60 -21.16 23.19 -2.39
C GLY A 60 -19.69 23.45 -2.02
N LEU A 61 -18.72 23.04 -2.84
CA LEU A 61 -17.29 23.16 -2.54
C LEU A 61 -16.69 24.52 -2.93
N ILE A 62 -17.32 25.22 -3.88
CA ILE A 62 -16.87 26.54 -4.35
C ILE A 62 -18.05 27.50 -4.47
N GLU A 63 -17.71 28.78 -4.45
CA GLU A 63 -18.59 29.90 -4.76
C GLU A 63 -18.07 30.59 -6.03
N LEU A 64 -19.00 30.94 -6.92
CA LEU A 64 -18.72 31.70 -8.15
C LEU A 64 -19.30 33.10 -7.98
N GLU A 65 -18.44 34.10 -8.03
CA GLU A 65 -18.80 35.53 -7.98
C GLU A 65 -18.21 36.21 -9.22
N GLU A 66 -19.08 36.62 -10.14
CA GLU A 66 -18.72 37.19 -11.45
C GLU A 66 -17.75 36.27 -12.23
N GLU A 67 -16.49 36.66 -12.33
CA GLU A 67 -15.41 35.91 -13.01
C GLU A 67 -14.40 35.29 -12.02
N THR A 68 -14.69 35.36 -10.73
CA THR A 68 -13.85 34.83 -9.67
C THR A 68 -14.46 33.60 -9.02
N VAL A 69 -13.58 32.68 -8.66
CA VAL A 69 -13.90 31.44 -7.99
C VAL A 69 -13.19 31.44 -6.65
N LYS A 70 -13.90 31.06 -5.59
CA LYS A 70 -13.32 30.85 -4.26
C LYS A 70 -13.88 29.59 -3.63
N LEU A 71 -13.18 29.06 -2.64
CA LEU A 71 -13.73 28.00 -1.81
C LEU A 71 -14.86 28.55 -0.93
N SER A 72 -15.96 27.81 -0.86
CA SER A 72 -17.02 28.07 0.12
C SER A 72 -16.52 27.77 1.54
N GLU A 73 -17.26 28.15 2.57
CA GLU A 73 -16.94 27.71 3.94
C GLU A 73 -16.89 26.18 4.06
N TYR A 74 -17.84 25.49 3.43
CA TYR A 74 -17.85 24.03 3.36
C TYR A 74 -16.62 23.48 2.62
N GLY A 75 -16.24 24.06 1.47
CA GLY A 75 -15.05 23.67 0.72
C GLY A 75 -13.75 23.92 1.48
N LYS A 76 -13.66 25.03 2.22
CA LYS A 76 -12.56 25.32 3.16
C LYS A 76 -12.52 24.30 4.28
N ASN A 77 -13.65 23.95 4.88
CA ASN A 77 -13.73 22.93 5.93
C ASN A 77 -13.44 21.52 5.40
N PHE A 78 -13.81 21.22 4.15
CA PHE A 78 -13.48 19.98 3.47
C PHE A 78 -11.97 19.89 3.20
N LEU A 79 -11.33 21.00 2.81
CA LEU A 79 -9.88 21.09 2.67
C LEU A 79 -9.15 21.15 4.02
N LYS A 80 -9.73 21.77 5.05
CA LYS A 80 -9.23 21.75 6.42
C LYS A 80 -9.41 20.38 7.07
N GLY A 81 -10.45 19.62 6.78
CA GLY A 81 -10.51 18.19 7.11
C GLY A 81 -9.40 17.36 6.46
N LYS A 82 -8.75 17.90 5.40
CA LYS A 82 -7.49 17.39 4.81
C LYS A 82 -6.22 18.10 5.32
N LYS A 83 -6.28 19.36 5.78
CA LYS A 83 -5.18 20.19 6.31
C LYS A 83 -5.05 20.15 7.85
N GLU A 84 -6.03 19.62 8.57
CA GLU A 84 -6.04 19.22 9.99
C GLU A 84 -5.62 17.76 10.15
N THR A 85 -5.20 17.12 9.07
CA THR A 85 -3.91 16.45 9.15
C THR A 85 -2.86 17.43 8.63
N ASN A 86 -2.39 18.32 9.51
CA ASN A 86 -0.94 18.48 9.54
C ASN A 86 -0.44 17.04 9.61
N PRO A 87 0.42 16.57 8.70
CA PRO A 87 1.20 15.41 9.04
C PRO A 87 1.97 15.88 10.28
N GLU A 88 1.48 15.56 11.47
CA GLU A 88 2.40 14.98 12.41
C GLU A 88 3.05 13.88 11.58
N GLU A 89 4.24 14.21 11.06
CA GLU A 89 5.22 13.20 10.72
C GLU A 89 5.23 12.34 11.98
N THR A 90 4.52 11.21 11.89
CA THR A 90 4.58 10.18 12.90
C THR A 90 6.02 9.72 12.72
N THR A 91 6.91 10.34 13.50
CA THR A 91 8.37 10.20 13.42
C THR A 91 8.85 9.11 14.37
N ASP A 92 8.01 8.74 15.34
CA ASP A 92 8.30 7.75 16.36
C ASP A 92 7.04 6.93 16.74
N PHE A 93 7.24 5.96 17.63
CA PHE A 93 6.16 5.16 18.20
C PHE A 93 5.65 5.69 19.55
N SER A 94 5.99 6.92 19.95
CA SER A 94 5.77 7.44 21.32
C SER A 94 4.31 7.37 21.78
N GLN A 95 3.36 7.54 20.86
CA GLN A 95 1.92 7.47 21.13
C GLN A 95 1.28 6.12 20.74
N SER A 96 2.08 5.17 20.25
CA SER A 96 1.61 3.86 19.79
C SER A 96 1.44 2.89 20.95
N LYS A 97 0.32 2.16 20.95
CA LYS A 97 0.08 1.07 21.89
C LYS A 97 0.32 -0.27 21.20
N PRO A 98 0.75 -1.30 21.94
CA PRO A 98 0.82 -2.66 21.42
C PRO A 98 -0.50 -3.07 20.77
N ILE A 99 -0.41 -3.74 19.63
CA ILE A 99 -1.55 -4.26 18.90
C ILE A 99 -1.93 -5.67 19.39
N GLU A 100 -3.22 -5.95 19.31
CA GLU A 100 -3.83 -7.23 19.62
C GLU A 100 -4.70 -7.70 18.44
N ILE A 101 -4.71 -9.00 18.18
CA ILE A 101 -5.52 -9.62 17.12
C ILE A 101 -6.91 -9.90 17.69
N VAL A 102 -7.95 -9.30 17.10
CA VAL A 102 -9.31 -9.37 17.65
C VAL A 102 -10.02 -10.67 17.29
N SER A 103 -9.88 -11.12 16.03
CA SER A 103 -10.40 -12.40 15.53
C SER A 103 -10.22 -12.50 14.02
N ILE A 104 -10.18 -13.74 13.50
CA ILE A 104 -10.36 -14.00 12.08
C ILE A 104 -11.86 -13.93 11.77
N ARG A 105 -12.26 -13.02 10.87
CA ARG A 105 -13.68 -12.73 10.59
C ARG A 105 -14.21 -13.40 9.33
N GLN A 106 -13.35 -13.67 8.36
CA GLN A 106 -13.79 -14.17 7.06
C GLN A 106 -12.69 -14.97 6.37
N VAL A 107 -13.04 -16.15 5.89
CA VAL A 107 -12.20 -17.02 5.06
C VAL A 107 -12.93 -17.21 3.72
N LEU A 108 -12.27 -16.87 2.62
CA LEU A 108 -12.78 -17.01 1.26
C LEU A 108 -11.70 -17.65 0.38
N PRO A 109 -12.05 -18.25 -0.76
CA PRO A 109 -11.07 -18.55 -1.80
C PRO A 109 -10.31 -17.28 -2.23
N CYS A 110 -9.04 -17.41 -2.56
CA CYS A 110 -8.24 -16.31 -3.11
C CYS A 110 -8.66 -16.05 -4.56
N ILE A 111 -8.71 -14.78 -4.95
CA ILE A 111 -9.12 -14.38 -6.31
C ILE A 111 -8.08 -14.81 -7.35
N ALA A 112 -6.80 -14.80 -6.98
CA ALA A 112 -5.71 -15.15 -7.88
C ALA A 112 -5.52 -16.67 -8.04
N ASP A 113 -5.94 -17.46 -7.05
CA ASP A 113 -5.78 -18.91 -7.02
C ASP A 113 -6.87 -19.52 -6.14
N ALA A 114 -7.78 -20.27 -6.73
CA ALA A 114 -8.91 -20.88 -6.03
C ALA A 114 -8.48 -21.98 -5.03
N SER A 115 -7.27 -22.51 -5.14
CA SER A 115 -6.69 -23.47 -4.18
C SER A 115 -6.18 -22.81 -2.91
N ARG A 116 -6.04 -21.48 -2.91
CA ARG A 116 -5.59 -20.69 -1.77
C ARG A 116 -6.75 -19.94 -1.14
N LEU A 117 -6.54 -19.49 0.08
CA LEU A 117 -7.50 -18.72 0.84
C LEU A 117 -7.09 -17.25 0.95
N ARG A 118 -8.10 -16.41 1.15
CA ARG A 118 -8.01 -15.03 1.61
C ARG A 118 -8.72 -14.94 2.94
N ILE A 119 -8.01 -14.42 3.93
CA ILE A 119 -8.48 -14.24 5.29
C ILE A 119 -8.56 -12.75 5.62
N SER A 120 -9.59 -12.35 6.35
CA SER A 120 -9.71 -11.01 6.91
C SER A 120 -9.76 -11.07 8.44
N SER A 121 -8.98 -10.20 9.08
CA SER A 121 -8.92 -10.03 10.53
C SER A 121 -8.92 -8.54 10.89
N ASN A 122 -8.95 -8.23 12.18
CA ASN A 122 -8.76 -6.88 12.69
C ASN A 122 -7.75 -6.88 13.82
N ILE A 123 -6.98 -5.81 13.89
CA ILE A 123 -6.08 -5.49 14.98
C ILE A 123 -6.60 -4.29 15.76
N THR A 124 -6.34 -4.27 17.06
CA THR A 124 -6.71 -3.18 17.96
C THR A 124 -5.52 -2.79 18.83
N PRO A 125 -5.27 -1.50 19.10
CA PRO A 125 -5.98 -0.37 18.50
C PRO A 125 -5.64 -0.21 17.00
N PRO A 126 -6.48 0.50 16.23
CA PRO A 126 -6.17 0.87 14.85
C PRO A 126 -4.83 1.62 14.76
N PRO A 127 -3.88 1.19 13.90
CA PRO A 127 -2.55 1.78 13.84
C PRO A 127 -2.50 3.16 13.15
N GLY A 128 -3.56 3.59 12.47
CA GLY A 128 -3.59 4.90 11.82
C GLY A 128 -2.46 5.09 10.81
N ARG A 129 -1.76 6.23 10.89
CA ARG A 129 -0.63 6.57 10.00
C ARG A 129 0.71 6.02 10.47
N VAL A 130 0.80 5.50 11.69
CA VAL A 130 2.01 4.83 12.24
C VAL A 130 2.45 3.67 11.34
N LEU A 131 1.52 3.10 10.55
CA LEU A 131 1.84 2.09 9.52
C LEU A 131 2.99 2.48 8.59
N LYS A 132 3.17 3.78 8.32
CA LYS A 132 4.30 4.26 7.50
C LYS A 132 5.64 3.93 8.14
N LEU A 133 5.76 4.10 9.46
CA LEU A 133 6.98 3.79 10.23
C LEU A 133 7.27 2.29 10.30
N LEU A 134 6.25 1.46 10.10
CA LEU A 134 6.41 0.01 10.11
C LEU A 134 6.92 -0.54 8.77
N GLU A 135 6.87 0.24 7.68
CA GLU A 135 7.31 -0.22 6.34
C GLU A 135 8.72 -0.82 6.35
N PRO A 136 9.75 -0.18 6.96
CA PRO A 136 11.13 -0.68 6.92
C PRO A 136 11.36 -1.98 7.71
N LEU A 137 10.45 -2.36 8.62
CA LEU A 137 10.53 -3.62 9.37
C LEU A 137 10.40 -4.85 8.46
N PHE A 138 9.84 -4.66 7.26
CA PHE A 138 9.51 -5.74 6.36
C PHE A 138 10.33 -5.63 5.07
N GLN A 139 11.02 -6.73 4.72
CA GLN A 139 11.91 -6.79 3.57
C GLN A 139 11.22 -6.46 2.24
N ARG A 140 9.98 -6.93 2.05
CA ARG A 140 9.17 -6.65 0.87
C ARG A 140 7.88 -5.99 1.29
N SER A 141 7.90 -4.66 1.32
CA SER A 141 6.76 -3.87 1.72
C SER A 141 6.59 -2.61 0.87
N SER A 142 5.36 -2.11 0.88
CA SER A 142 5.01 -0.82 0.32
C SER A 142 3.92 -0.18 1.14
N TYR A 143 4.18 1.03 1.64
CA TYR A 143 3.14 1.87 2.22
C TYR A 143 2.48 2.74 1.14
N SER A 144 1.21 3.05 1.32
CA SER A 144 0.47 4.00 0.47
C SER A 144 -0.24 5.03 1.34
N ASP A 145 0.19 6.30 1.26
CA ASP A 145 -0.48 7.42 1.94
C ASP A 145 -1.94 7.53 1.49
N ARG A 146 -2.21 7.37 0.18
CA ARG A 146 -3.57 7.49 -0.37
C ARG A 146 -4.54 6.47 0.20
N LYS A 147 -4.10 5.23 0.40
CA LYS A 147 -4.94 4.13 0.91
C LYS A 147 -4.83 3.95 2.42
N ASN A 148 -3.90 4.68 3.05
CA ASN A 148 -3.45 4.46 4.42
C ASN A 148 -3.27 2.97 4.72
N SER A 149 -2.46 2.30 3.91
CA SER A 149 -2.28 0.85 3.98
C SER A 149 -0.84 0.43 3.75
N LEU A 150 -0.37 -0.52 4.55
CA LEU A 150 0.91 -1.18 4.40
C LEU A 150 0.69 -2.57 3.78
N ILE A 151 1.31 -2.81 2.62
CA ILE A 151 1.34 -4.13 1.99
C ILE A 151 2.67 -4.77 2.32
N ILE A 152 2.64 -6.03 2.75
CA ILE A 152 3.80 -6.85 3.11
C ILE A 152 3.69 -8.16 2.33
N GLN A 153 4.80 -8.60 1.75
CA GLN A 153 4.89 -9.87 1.05
C GLN A 153 5.95 -10.75 1.72
N LYS A 154 5.58 -11.99 2.04
CA LYS A 154 6.47 -13.03 2.57
C LYS A 154 6.24 -14.31 1.77
N GLY A 155 7.18 -14.65 0.91
CA GLY A 155 6.97 -15.71 -0.06
C GLY A 155 5.78 -15.40 -0.97
N GLU A 156 4.81 -16.31 -1.01
CA GLU A 156 3.55 -16.15 -1.74
C GLU A 156 2.50 -15.37 -0.94
N ILE A 157 2.62 -15.32 0.39
CA ILE A 157 1.64 -14.69 1.27
C ILE A 157 1.71 -13.18 1.13
N ILE A 158 0.55 -12.57 0.86
CA ILE A 158 0.41 -11.12 0.76
C ILE A 158 -0.51 -10.65 1.87
N THR A 159 0.04 -9.85 2.78
CA THR A 159 -0.69 -9.21 3.86
C THR A 159 -0.87 -7.73 3.59
N THR A 160 -2.06 -7.20 3.85
CA THR A 160 -2.37 -5.77 3.77
C THR A 160 -2.97 -5.33 5.09
N ILE A 161 -2.30 -4.41 5.77
CA ILE A 161 -2.76 -3.77 7.00
C ILE A 161 -3.27 -2.37 6.64
N TYR A 162 -4.50 -2.06 7.03
CA TYR A 162 -5.10 -0.75 6.85
C TYR A 162 -5.01 0.04 8.15
N GLY A 163 -4.85 1.37 8.06
CA GLY A 163 -4.79 2.24 9.24
C GLY A 163 -6.04 2.18 10.12
N SER A 164 -7.17 1.70 9.56
CA SER A 164 -8.40 1.41 10.31
C SER A 164 -8.33 0.18 11.22
N GLY A 165 -7.23 -0.57 11.20
CA GLY A 165 -7.05 -1.82 11.95
C GLY A 165 -7.50 -3.06 11.18
N LYS A 166 -8.07 -2.94 9.98
CA LYS A 166 -8.38 -4.11 9.14
C LYS A 166 -7.09 -4.75 8.63
N VAL A 167 -7.02 -6.08 8.65
CA VAL A 167 -5.93 -6.87 8.05
C VAL A 167 -6.51 -7.84 7.05
N SER A 168 -5.94 -7.90 5.85
CA SER A 168 -6.28 -8.91 4.84
C SER A 168 -5.03 -9.71 4.48
N ILE A 169 -5.13 -11.02 4.57
CA ILE A 169 -4.07 -11.97 4.21
C ILE A 169 -4.56 -12.79 3.02
N ARG A 170 -3.73 -12.97 2.00
CA ARG A 170 -4.05 -13.73 0.78
C ARG A 170 -2.97 -14.75 0.48
N MET A 171 -3.30 -15.73 -0.36
CA MET A 171 -2.41 -16.81 -0.81
C MET A 171 -2.02 -17.81 0.29
N VAL A 172 -2.81 -17.89 1.37
CA VAL A 172 -2.59 -18.86 2.45
C VAL A 172 -3.23 -20.20 2.11
N LYS A 173 -2.61 -21.29 2.56
CA LYS A 173 -3.04 -22.68 2.36
C LYS A 173 -4.21 -23.03 3.27
N ASN A 174 -4.23 -22.50 4.48
CA ASN A 174 -5.25 -22.78 5.49
C ASN A 174 -5.33 -21.64 6.52
N GLU A 175 -6.26 -21.77 7.47
CA GLU A 175 -6.46 -20.77 8.52
C GLU A 175 -5.29 -20.70 9.51
N ASN A 176 -4.62 -21.82 9.79
CA ASN A 176 -3.50 -21.86 10.74
C ASN A 176 -2.30 -21.07 10.21
N GLU A 177 -1.98 -21.16 8.92
CA GLU A 177 -0.92 -20.36 8.29
C GLU A 177 -1.22 -18.86 8.39
N ALA A 178 -2.50 -18.46 8.30
CA ALA A 178 -2.87 -17.06 8.54
C ALA A 178 -2.76 -16.65 10.02
N LYS A 179 -3.07 -17.54 10.97
CA LYS A 179 -2.85 -17.28 12.41
C LYS A 179 -1.38 -17.08 12.71
N GLU A 180 -0.52 -17.96 12.21
CA GLU A 180 0.93 -17.85 12.34
C GLU A 180 1.45 -16.53 11.77
N GLU A 181 0.97 -16.12 10.59
CA GLU A 181 1.38 -14.85 9.99
C GLU A 181 0.84 -13.64 10.79
N LEU A 182 -0.38 -13.69 11.33
CA LEU A 182 -0.91 -12.64 12.20
C LEU A 182 -0.08 -12.51 13.49
N GLU A 183 0.23 -13.61 14.16
CA GLU A 183 1.02 -13.61 15.39
C GLU A 183 2.45 -13.10 15.14
N ARG A 184 3.06 -13.50 14.01
CA ARG A 184 4.34 -12.95 13.58
C ARG A 184 4.27 -11.44 13.39
N LEU A 185 3.25 -10.93 12.70
CA LEU A 185 3.08 -9.49 12.48
C LEU A 185 2.89 -8.75 13.81
N LYS A 186 2.06 -9.29 14.71
CA LYS A 186 1.86 -8.76 16.07
C LYS A 186 3.19 -8.67 16.81
N SER A 187 3.97 -9.73 16.82
CA SER A 187 5.27 -9.78 17.50
C SER A 187 6.23 -8.71 16.98
N ILE A 188 6.42 -8.62 15.66
CA ILE A 188 7.32 -7.64 15.03
C ILE A 188 6.89 -6.20 15.34
N ILE A 189 5.60 -5.91 15.19
CA ILE A 189 5.06 -4.56 15.40
C ILE A 189 5.18 -4.16 16.87
N ASN A 190 4.82 -5.06 17.79
CA ASN A 190 4.87 -4.77 19.23
C ASN A 190 6.31 -4.63 19.73
N GLU A 191 7.25 -5.39 19.18
CA GLU A 191 8.67 -5.23 19.49
C GLU A 191 9.18 -3.85 19.03
N ALA A 192 8.80 -3.41 17.82
CA ALA A 192 9.17 -2.08 17.32
C ALA A 192 8.55 -0.95 18.17
N ILE A 193 7.27 -1.08 18.53
CA ILE A 193 6.59 -0.14 19.42
C ILE A 193 7.28 -0.09 20.79
N ALA A 194 7.65 -1.25 21.36
CA ALA A 194 8.34 -1.33 22.65
C ALA A 194 9.73 -0.67 22.62
N LYS A 195 10.43 -0.72 21.49
CA LYS A 195 11.69 0.00 21.27
C LYS A 195 11.51 1.51 21.14
N GLY A 196 10.31 1.99 20.78
CA GLY A 196 9.96 3.41 20.71
C GLY A 196 10.51 4.15 19.49
N GLU A 197 11.55 3.63 18.84
CA GLU A 197 12.22 4.27 17.70
C GLU A 197 11.75 3.71 16.36
N ALA A 198 11.46 4.61 15.42
CA ALA A 198 11.22 4.23 14.03
C ALA A 198 12.48 3.58 13.44
N PRO A 199 12.37 2.41 12.77
CA PRO A 199 13.52 1.81 12.14
C PRO A 199 14.03 2.71 11.01
N ALA A 200 15.35 2.75 10.85
CA ALA A 200 15.96 3.49 9.75
C ALA A 200 15.36 3.06 8.41
N PRO A 201 15.10 4.01 7.48
CA PRO A 201 14.65 3.68 6.14
C PRO A 201 15.57 2.65 5.50
N ARG A 202 14.99 1.54 5.03
CA ARG A 202 15.75 0.48 4.36
C ARG A 202 15.73 0.71 2.86
N GLU A 203 16.88 0.60 2.21
CA GLU A 203 16.96 0.60 0.76
C GLU A 203 16.29 -0.67 0.20
N LYS A 204 15.40 -0.49 -0.79
CA LYS A 204 14.69 -1.61 -1.41
C LYS A 204 15.65 -2.35 -2.33
N VAL A 205 16.14 -3.49 -1.85
CA VAL A 205 16.99 -4.39 -2.64
C VAL A 205 16.18 -4.95 -3.81
N LYS A 206 16.59 -4.61 -5.02
CA LYS A 206 15.97 -5.10 -6.26
C LYS A 206 16.85 -6.19 -6.85
N VAL A 207 16.41 -7.44 -6.74
CA VAL A 207 17.11 -8.57 -7.38
C VAL A 207 16.84 -8.55 -8.88
N ASN A 208 17.90 -8.63 -9.66
CA ASN A 208 17.82 -8.71 -11.12
C ASN A 208 17.83 -10.18 -11.57
N LEU A 209 17.12 -10.50 -12.66
CA LEU A 209 17.15 -11.81 -13.31
C LEU A 209 18.57 -12.30 -13.58
N MET A 210 19.42 -11.41 -14.09
CA MET A 210 20.81 -11.74 -14.39
C MET A 210 21.62 -12.06 -13.13
N GLU A 211 21.21 -11.51 -11.98
CA GLU A 211 21.85 -11.79 -10.70
C GLU A 211 21.53 -13.20 -10.21
N ILE A 212 20.32 -13.69 -10.43
CA ILE A 212 19.99 -15.10 -10.17
C ILE A 212 20.71 -15.99 -11.18
N TYR A 213 20.60 -15.67 -12.48
CA TYR A 213 21.15 -16.50 -13.54
C TYR A 213 22.67 -16.71 -13.42
N LYS A 214 23.43 -15.67 -13.08
CA LYS A 214 24.90 -15.76 -12.94
C LYS A 214 25.34 -16.72 -11.83
N HIS A 215 24.52 -16.88 -10.78
CA HIS A 215 24.80 -17.78 -9.67
C HIS A 215 24.26 -19.20 -9.89
N LEU A 216 23.45 -19.45 -10.91
CA LEU A 216 23.11 -20.82 -11.28
C LEU A 216 24.34 -21.56 -11.87
N PRO A 217 24.34 -22.90 -11.86
CA PRO A 217 25.42 -23.70 -12.45
C PRO A 217 25.64 -23.46 -13.95
N GLN A 218 24.66 -22.89 -14.65
CA GLN A 218 24.69 -22.60 -16.10
C GLN A 218 24.98 -23.80 -17.02
N THR A 219 24.87 -25.02 -16.51
CA THR A 219 25.05 -26.26 -17.27
C THR A 219 23.89 -26.55 -18.23
N ASN A 220 22.75 -25.88 -18.06
CA ASN A 220 21.51 -26.10 -18.81
C ASN A 220 21.07 -27.58 -18.85
N CYS A 221 21.35 -28.34 -17.80
CA CYS A 221 21.15 -29.79 -17.76
C CYS A 221 19.69 -30.28 -17.80
N GLY A 222 18.70 -29.39 -17.58
CA GLY A 222 17.28 -29.74 -17.57
C GLY A 222 16.79 -30.60 -16.40
N ARG A 223 17.65 -30.93 -15.41
CA ARG A 223 17.31 -31.79 -14.26
C ARG A 223 16.18 -31.23 -13.38
N CYS A 224 15.92 -29.93 -13.42
CA CYS A 224 14.82 -29.26 -12.71
C CYS A 224 13.49 -29.23 -13.49
N GLY A 225 13.44 -29.79 -14.71
CA GLY A 225 12.26 -29.78 -15.57
C GLY A 225 12.10 -28.52 -16.44
N GLU A 226 13.05 -27.59 -16.38
CA GLU A 226 13.06 -26.37 -17.19
C GLU A 226 13.96 -26.50 -18.42
N GLN A 227 13.68 -25.70 -19.46
CA GLN A 227 14.44 -25.71 -20.73
C GLN A 227 15.92 -25.33 -20.59
N GLY A 228 16.29 -24.68 -19.49
CA GLY A 228 17.66 -24.28 -19.19
C GLY A 228 17.75 -23.43 -17.93
N CYS A 229 18.97 -23.08 -17.51
CA CYS A 229 19.20 -22.30 -16.30
C CYS A 229 18.57 -20.89 -16.40
N TYR A 230 18.52 -20.29 -17.58
CA TYR A 230 17.87 -18.99 -17.77
C TYR A 230 16.35 -19.07 -17.56
N SER A 231 15.69 -20.07 -18.13
CA SER A 231 14.25 -20.33 -17.91
C SER A 231 13.94 -20.62 -16.45
N PHE A 232 14.81 -21.40 -15.78
CA PHE A 232 14.69 -21.64 -14.35
C PHE A 232 14.83 -20.35 -13.53
N ALA A 233 15.78 -19.47 -13.86
CA ALA A 233 15.93 -18.17 -13.20
C ALA A 233 14.68 -17.28 -13.35
N ILE A 234 14.04 -17.26 -14.54
CA ILE A 234 12.77 -16.54 -14.75
C ILE A 234 11.68 -17.10 -13.82
N LYS A 235 11.54 -18.42 -13.76
CA LYS A 235 10.53 -19.04 -12.90
C LYS A 235 10.82 -18.86 -11.42
N LEU A 236 12.09 -18.86 -11.01
CA LEU A 236 12.48 -18.51 -9.64
C LEU A 236 12.04 -17.08 -9.30
N MET A 237 12.35 -16.10 -10.16
CA MET A 237 11.90 -14.71 -9.99
C MET A 237 10.38 -14.58 -9.88
N ALA A 238 9.64 -15.38 -10.66
CA ALA A 238 8.19 -15.40 -10.64
C ALA A 238 7.61 -16.22 -9.47
N ARG A 239 8.45 -16.83 -8.62
CA ARG A 239 8.08 -17.80 -7.57
C ARG A 239 7.25 -18.98 -8.10
N GLN A 240 7.46 -19.36 -9.35
CA GLN A 240 6.84 -20.51 -10.01
C GLN A 240 7.69 -21.79 -9.92
N ALA A 241 8.94 -21.67 -9.44
CA ALA A 241 9.84 -22.77 -9.18
C ALA A 241 10.53 -22.57 -7.83
N ALA A 242 10.89 -23.66 -7.17
CA ALA A 242 11.64 -23.66 -5.92
C ALA A 242 13.14 -23.88 -6.21
N LEU A 243 14.02 -23.25 -5.44
CA LEU A 243 15.48 -23.31 -5.66
C LEU A 243 16.01 -24.74 -5.56
N GLU A 244 15.41 -25.53 -4.67
CA GLU A 244 15.74 -26.91 -4.34
C GLU A 244 15.56 -27.89 -5.52
N LEU A 245 14.81 -27.49 -6.56
CA LEU A 245 14.63 -28.25 -7.79
C LEU A 245 15.92 -28.29 -8.64
N CYS A 246 16.82 -27.33 -8.47
CA CYS A 246 18.12 -27.36 -9.12
C CYS A 246 19.06 -28.31 -8.37
N THR A 247 18.98 -29.60 -8.68
CA THR A 247 19.82 -30.62 -8.03
C THR A 247 21.33 -30.39 -8.13
N PRO A 248 21.90 -29.82 -9.21
CA PRO A 248 23.34 -29.56 -9.25
C PRO A 248 23.82 -28.55 -8.20
N LEU A 249 22.97 -27.61 -7.73
CA LEU A 249 23.37 -26.65 -6.69
C LEU A 249 23.75 -27.33 -5.36
N LYS A 250 23.34 -28.59 -5.15
CA LYS A 250 23.67 -29.37 -3.95
C LYS A 250 25.08 -29.97 -4.00
N GLU A 251 25.76 -29.88 -5.14
CA GLU A 251 27.13 -30.37 -5.29
C GLU A 251 28.11 -29.41 -4.59
N PRO A 252 29.17 -29.92 -3.91
CA PRO A 252 30.07 -29.08 -3.11
C PRO A 252 30.70 -27.92 -3.87
N GLU A 253 30.91 -28.06 -5.18
CA GLU A 253 31.46 -27.01 -6.04
C GLU A 253 30.56 -25.77 -6.16
N TYR A 254 29.25 -25.91 -5.93
CA TYR A 254 28.27 -24.80 -5.98
C TYR A 254 27.80 -24.34 -4.59
N ALA A 255 28.44 -24.75 -3.50
CA ALA A 255 27.99 -24.39 -2.15
C ALA A 255 27.83 -22.87 -1.95
N ASN A 256 28.82 -22.08 -2.38
CA ASN A 256 28.76 -20.61 -2.30
C ASN A 256 27.67 -20.02 -3.21
N ASN A 257 27.44 -20.63 -4.37
CA ASN A 257 26.38 -20.23 -5.29
C ASN A 257 24.99 -20.48 -4.68
N GLN A 258 24.82 -21.63 -4.02
CA GLN A 258 23.59 -21.97 -3.33
C GLN A 258 23.29 -20.96 -2.22
N GLU A 259 24.25 -20.65 -1.35
CA GLU A 259 24.09 -19.66 -0.27
C GLU A 259 23.71 -18.27 -0.82
N HIS A 260 24.38 -17.80 -1.88
CA HIS A 260 24.04 -16.54 -2.54
C HIS A 260 22.61 -16.56 -3.09
N LEU A 261 22.21 -17.64 -3.75
CA LEU A 261 20.87 -17.77 -4.32
C LEU A 261 19.80 -17.84 -3.24
N GLU A 262 20.05 -18.50 -2.11
CA GLU A 262 19.13 -18.52 -0.97
C GLU A 262 18.87 -17.10 -0.44
N VAL A 263 19.92 -16.28 -0.35
CA VAL A 263 19.78 -14.87 0.02
C VAL A 263 18.96 -14.10 -1.02
N LEU A 264 19.30 -14.20 -2.31
CA LEU A 264 18.59 -13.48 -3.37
C LEU A 264 17.13 -13.88 -3.48
N VAL A 265 16.81 -15.17 -3.34
CA VAL A 265 15.44 -15.70 -3.40
C VAL A 265 14.58 -15.18 -2.23
N ASN A 266 15.17 -14.75 -1.12
CA ASN A 266 14.45 -14.07 -0.05
C ASN A 266 14.03 -12.63 -0.39
N TYR A 267 14.67 -11.99 -1.37
CA TYR A 267 14.36 -10.62 -1.79
C TYR A 267 13.39 -10.53 -3.00
N ILE A 268 13.22 -11.59 -3.79
CA ILE A 268 12.25 -11.67 -4.91
C ILE A 268 10.84 -12.00 -4.48
#